data_AF-A0A1I2PWL9-F1
#
_entry.id   AF-A0A1I2PWL9-F1
#
_cell.length_a   1.000
_cell.length_b   1.000
_cell.length_c   1.000
_cell.angle_alpha   90.00
_cell.angle_beta   90.00
_cell.angle_gamma   90.00
#
_symmetry.space_group_name_H-M   'P 1'
#
loop_
_entity.id
_entity.type
_entity.pdbx_description
1 polymer ?
#
loop_
_entity_poly.entity_id
_entity_poly.type
_entity_poly.pdbx_seq_one_letter_code
_entity_poly.pdbx_strand_id
1 'polypeptide(L)'
;MTERYIPRVREAAIPEDGAWAELENENVLVLSIPEWAETVKRSCRGYRYVWLYDREKRTYIFCFRLEDGTEQAVAFPKDHAGLLLQDGRAYEPFSILITSRPLAEADDDSPSLLLRKVRLKRHPEAGW
;
A
#
# COMPACT_ATOMS: atom_id res chain seq x y z
N MET A 1 19.75 1.71 -17.84
CA MET A 1 19.76 0.76 -16.71
C MET A 1 18.82 1.30 -15.65
N THR A 2 17.67 0.67 -15.43
CA THR A 2 16.71 1.14 -14.43
C THR A 2 17.23 0.73 -13.06
N GLU A 3 17.66 1.68 -12.24
CA GLU A 3 18.15 1.39 -10.89
C GLU A 3 17.06 0.68 -10.08
N ARG A 4 17.37 -0.54 -9.63
CA ARG A 4 16.48 -1.32 -8.77
C ARG A 4 16.31 -0.57 -7.45
N TYR A 5 15.06 -0.28 -7.07
CA TYR A 5 14.74 0.29 -5.77
C TYR A 5 15.09 -0.72 -4.67
N ILE A 6 15.93 -0.29 -3.72
CA ILE A 6 16.28 -1.05 -2.52
C ILE A 6 15.73 -0.25 -1.33
N PRO A 7 14.71 -0.78 -0.62
CA PRO A 7 14.09 -0.06 0.48
C PRO A 7 15.05 0.05 1.68
N ARG A 8 15.07 1.21 2.34
CA ARG A 8 15.87 1.51 3.54
C ARG A 8 15.01 1.70 4.79
N VAL A 9 13.69 1.68 4.64
CA VAL A 9 12.70 1.67 5.72
C VAL A 9 13.00 0.55 6.72
N ARG A 10 12.90 0.87 8.01
CA ARG A 10 13.14 -0.07 9.12
C ARG A 10 11.86 -0.53 9.80
N GLU A 11 10.77 0.19 9.56
CA GLU A 11 9.46 -0.01 10.15
C GLU A 11 8.42 0.00 9.05
N ALA A 12 7.32 -0.71 9.28
CA ALA A 12 6.19 -0.75 8.38
C ALA A 12 4.92 -0.53 9.19
N ALA A 13 4.07 0.40 8.75
CA ALA A 13 2.78 0.65 9.35
C ALA A 13 1.82 -0.50 9.00
N ILE A 14 0.97 -0.88 9.95
CA ILE A 14 -0.14 -1.80 9.69
C ILE A 14 -1.39 -0.94 9.51
N PRO A 15 -2.11 -1.05 8.39
CA PRO A 15 -3.37 -0.32 8.22
C PRO A 15 -4.34 -0.65 9.35
N GLU A 16 -4.94 0.38 9.94
CA GLU A 16 -5.99 0.21 10.94
C GLU A 16 -7.25 -0.38 10.28
N ASP A 17 -7.55 0.11 9.07
CA ASP A 17 -8.65 -0.36 8.26
C ASP A 17 -8.26 -0.35 6.78
N GLY A 18 -8.95 -1.16 5.99
CA GLY A 18 -8.72 -1.26 4.56
C GLY A 18 -9.92 -1.83 3.84
N ALA A 19 -10.22 -1.24 2.68
CA ALA A 19 -11.33 -1.67 1.85
C ALA A 19 -10.97 -1.54 0.38
N TRP A 20 -11.60 -2.36 -0.44
CA TRP A 20 -11.52 -2.20 -1.87
C TRP A 20 -12.65 -1.32 -2.38
N ALA A 21 -12.32 -0.40 -3.26
CA ALA A 21 -13.23 0.49 -3.96
C ALA A 21 -12.91 0.47 -5.47
N GLU A 22 -13.73 1.18 -6.23
CA GLU A 22 -13.51 1.43 -7.65
C GLU A 22 -13.43 2.94 -7.87
N LEU A 23 -12.39 3.40 -8.58
CA LEU A 23 -12.21 4.80 -8.93
C LEU A 23 -11.85 4.87 -10.42
N GLU A 24 -12.65 5.58 -11.21
CA GLU A 24 -12.41 5.74 -12.66
C GLU A 24 -12.31 4.40 -13.42
N ASN A 25 -13.04 3.35 -13.00
CA ASN A 25 -12.95 1.96 -13.48
C ASN A 25 -11.62 1.25 -13.15
N GLU A 26 -10.82 1.77 -12.21
CA GLU A 26 -9.64 1.10 -11.67
C GLU A 26 -9.96 0.53 -10.27
N ASN A 27 -9.51 -0.70 -10.00
CA ASN A 27 -9.55 -1.25 -8.64
C ASN A 27 -8.63 -0.46 -7.73
N VAL A 28 -9.16 0.03 -6.61
CA VAL A 28 -8.39 0.79 -5.61
C VAL A 28 -8.47 0.10 -4.26
N LEU A 29 -7.31 -0.21 -3.69
CA LEU A 29 -7.17 -0.62 -2.31
C LEU A 29 -7.02 0.64 -1.44
N VAL A 30 -8.06 0.98 -0.71
CA VAL A 30 -8.10 2.12 0.21
C VAL A 30 -7.63 1.66 1.58
N LEU A 31 -6.67 2.37 2.17
CA LEU A 31 -6.05 2.05 3.45
C LEU A 31 -6.12 3.25 4.39
N SER A 32 -6.52 3.00 5.64
CA SER A 32 -6.44 3.97 6.73
C SER A 32 -5.17 3.72 7.54
N ILE A 33 -4.28 4.70 7.57
CA ILE A 33 -3.04 4.70 8.36
C ILE A 33 -2.95 6.04 9.12
N PRO A 34 -3.57 6.16 10.32
CA PRO A 34 -3.69 7.44 11.02
C PRO A 34 -2.36 8.11 11.36
N GLU A 35 -1.31 7.32 11.62
CA GLU A 35 0.05 7.82 11.89
C GLU A 35 0.70 8.56 10.70
N TRP A 36 0.12 8.49 9.50
CA TRP A 36 0.68 9.06 8.27
C TRP A 36 0.07 10.41 7.87
N ALA A 37 -0.48 11.16 8.81
CA ALA A 37 -1.13 12.47 8.57
C ALA A 37 -0.29 13.46 7.73
N GLU A 38 1.04 13.46 7.86
CA GLU A 38 1.92 14.32 7.05
C GLU A 38 2.32 13.68 5.71
N THR A 39 2.39 12.36 5.64
CA THR A 39 2.72 11.63 4.41
C THR A 39 1.59 11.73 3.39
N VAL A 40 0.33 11.63 3.83
CA VAL A 40 -0.83 11.65 2.94
C VAL A 40 -1.08 13.01 2.28
N LYS A 41 -0.47 14.08 2.79
CA LYS A 41 -0.50 15.43 2.20
C LYS A 41 0.53 15.62 1.08
N ARG A 42 1.43 14.65 0.86
CA ARG A 42 2.49 14.74 -0.15
C ARG A 42 1.93 14.48 -1.54
N SER A 43 2.46 15.17 -2.56
CA SER A 43 2.09 14.91 -3.95
C SER A 43 2.78 13.66 -4.48
N CYS A 44 2.02 12.69 -5.00
CA CYS A 44 2.58 11.56 -5.74
C CYS A 44 2.64 11.86 -7.25
N ARG A 45 3.68 12.57 -7.70
CA ARG A 45 3.97 12.76 -9.14
C ARG A 45 4.67 11.54 -9.75
N GLY A 46 5.47 10.85 -8.94
CA GLY A 46 6.13 9.61 -9.25
C GLY A 46 6.56 8.89 -7.98
N TYR A 47 6.74 7.59 -8.07
CA TYR A 47 7.23 6.77 -6.97
C TYR A 47 7.89 5.50 -7.49
N ARG A 48 8.73 4.88 -6.64
CA ARG A 48 9.26 3.53 -6.84
C ARG A 48 8.73 2.63 -5.74
N TYR A 49 8.46 1.37 -6.02
CA TYR A 49 7.99 0.43 -5.01
C TYR A 49 8.57 -0.96 -5.19
N VAL A 50 8.49 -1.75 -4.12
CA VAL A 50 8.79 -3.17 -4.12
C VAL A 50 7.89 -3.88 -3.11
N TRP A 51 7.53 -5.12 -3.44
CA TRP A 51 6.89 -6.04 -2.51
C TRP A 51 7.93 -6.97 -1.90
N LEU A 52 7.93 -7.06 -0.58
CA LEU A 52 8.68 -8.05 0.17
C LEU A 52 7.70 -9.04 0.81
N TYR A 53 8.18 -10.25 1.09
CA TYR A 53 7.42 -11.24 1.84
C TYR A 53 8.27 -11.70 3.02
N ASP A 54 7.79 -11.42 4.24
CA ASP A 54 8.36 -11.94 5.47
C ASP A 54 7.72 -13.31 5.75
N ARG A 55 8.52 -14.36 5.63
CA ARG A 55 8.08 -15.75 5.81
C ARG A 55 7.76 -16.06 7.26
N GLU A 56 8.54 -15.55 8.20
CA GLU A 56 8.39 -15.85 9.63
C GLU A 56 7.10 -15.23 10.16
N LYS A 57 6.84 -13.98 9.77
CA LYS A 57 5.63 -13.25 10.16
C LYS A 57 4.44 -13.52 9.25
N ARG A 58 4.64 -14.22 8.13
CA ARG A 58 3.65 -14.47 7.08
C ARG A 58 3.01 -13.16 6.60
N THR A 59 3.84 -12.16 6.30
CA THR A 59 3.41 -10.78 6.05
C THR A 59 3.96 -10.30 4.72
N TYR A 60 3.08 -9.76 3.86
CA TYR A 60 3.55 -8.97 2.72
C TYR A 60 3.88 -7.56 3.18
N ILE A 61 4.96 -6.99 2.67
CA ILE A 61 5.37 -5.62 2.97
C ILE A 61 5.48 -4.86 1.66
N PHE A 62 4.66 -3.83 1.51
CA PHE A 62 4.72 -2.90 0.40
C PHE A 62 5.60 -1.73 0.78
N CYS A 63 6.81 -1.67 0.24
CA CYS A 63 7.71 -0.54 0.45
C CYS A 63 7.63 0.39 -0.76
N PHE A 64 7.54 1.69 -0.54
CA PHE A 64 7.58 2.68 -1.61
C PHE A 64 8.42 3.90 -1.24
N ARG A 65 8.95 4.55 -2.27
CA ARG A 65 9.69 5.81 -2.19
C ARG A 65 9.07 6.83 -3.12
N LEU A 66 8.69 7.98 -2.58
CA LEU A 66 8.23 9.14 -3.35
C LEU A 66 9.42 9.88 -3.99
N GLU A 67 9.15 10.73 -4.97
CA GLU A 67 10.18 11.53 -5.66
C GLU A 67 10.99 12.45 -4.73
N ASP A 68 10.36 12.93 -3.65
CA ASP A 68 11.03 13.78 -2.65
C ASP A 68 11.98 12.99 -1.72
N GLY A 69 12.09 11.67 -1.92
CA GLY A 69 12.93 10.78 -1.14
C GLY A 69 12.25 10.17 0.08
N THR A 70 11.00 10.55 0.39
CA THR A 70 10.22 9.94 1.48
C THR A 70 10.02 8.46 1.21
N GLU A 71 10.51 7.61 2.12
CA GLU A 71 10.31 6.16 2.06
C GLU A 71 9.36 5.72 3.16
N GLN A 72 8.40 4.86 2.80
CA GLN A 72 7.40 4.31 3.71
C GLN A 72 7.17 2.83 3.40
N ALA A 73 6.64 2.10 4.37
CA ALA A 73 6.24 0.71 4.19
C ALA A 73 4.91 0.39 4.86
N VAL A 74 4.09 -0.41 4.17
CA VAL A 74 2.83 -0.93 4.68
C VAL A 74 2.96 -2.44 4.85
N ALA A 75 2.68 -2.95 6.04
CA ALA A 75 2.65 -4.36 6.34
C ALA A 75 1.22 -4.91 6.22
N PHE A 76 1.09 -6.07 5.57
CA PHE A 76 -0.13 -6.83 5.38
C PHE A 76 0.03 -8.23 6.01
N PRO A 77 -0.13 -8.35 7.34
CA PRO A 77 -0.10 -9.65 8.01
C PRO A 77 -1.22 -10.56 7.48
N LYS A 78 -0.91 -11.84 7.22
CA LYS A 78 -1.83 -12.79 6.56
C LYS A 78 -3.24 -12.78 7.15
N ASP A 79 -3.35 -12.83 8.47
CA ASP A 79 -4.62 -13.03 9.18
C ASP A 79 -5.38 -11.71 9.46
N HIS A 80 -4.86 -10.57 8.99
CA HIS A 80 -5.48 -9.25 9.11
C HIS A 80 -5.54 -8.57 7.73
N ALA A 81 -4.80 -7.48 7.53
CA ALA A 81 -4.78 -6.73 6.26
C ALA A 81 -4.36 -7.59 5.06
N GLY A 82 -3.67 -8.72 5.27
CA GLY A 82 -3.39 -9.71 4.23
C GLY A 82 -4.62 -10.31 3.57
N LEU A 83 -5.78 -10.33 4.23
CA LEU A 83 -7.04 -10.77 3.62
C LEU A 83 -7.42 -9.89 2.41
N LEU A 84 -7.10 -8.59 2.46
CA LEU A 84 -7.32 -7.67 1.34
C LEU A 84 -6.50 -8.07 0.11
N LEU A 85 -5.32 -8.62 0.32
CA LEU A 85 -4.44 -9.11 -0.74
C LEU A 85 -4.82 -10.51 -1.23
N GLN A 86 -5.78 -11.21 -0.60
CA GLN A 86 -6.32 -12.49 -1.11
C GLN A 86 -7.49 -12.28 -2.08
N ASP A 87 -8.07 -11.09 -2.08
CA ASP A 87 -9.16 -10.70 -2.99
C ASP A 87 -8.73 -10.84 -4.47
N GLY A 88 -9.68 -11.26 -5.33
CA GLY A 88 -9.45 -11.41 -6.77
C GLY A 88 -8.90 -10.14 -7.44
N ARG A 89 -9.26 -8.96 -6.92
CA ARG A 89 -8.78 -7.66 -7.41
C ARG A 89 -7.27 -7.47 -7.23
N ALA A 90 -6.66 -8.13 -6.26
CA ALA A 90 -5.22 -8.06 -6.01
C ALA A 90 -4.36 -8.84 -7.03
N TYR A 91 -4.98 -9.64 -7.90
CA TYR A 91 -4.29 -10.43 -8.93
C TYR A 91 -4.00 -9.63 -10.20
N GLU A 92 -4.74 -8.54 -10.42
CA GLU A 92 -4.53 -7.60 -11.51
C GLU A 92 -3.80 -6.33 -11.01
N PRO A 93 -3.36 -5.43 -11.89
CA PRO A 93 -2.92 -4.11 -11.47
C PRO A 93 -4.03 -3.38 -10.73
N PHE A 94 -3.67 -2.75 -9.61
CA PHE A 94 -4.56 -1.92 -8.82
C PHE A 94 -3.85 -0.65 -8.38
N SER A 95 -4.61 0.29 -7.83
CA SER A 95 -4.08 1.49 -7.18
C SER A 95 -4.20 1.34 -5.66
N ILE A 96 -3.29 1.95 -4.90
CA ILE A 96 -3.39 2.03 -3.44
C ILE A 96 -3.68 3.48 -3.08
N LEU A 97 -4.78 3.73 -2.39
CA LEU A 97 -5.10 5.04 -1.82
C LEU A 97 -4.90 4.98 -0.31
N ILE A 98 -4.08 5.87 0.23
CA ILE A 98 -3.76 5.89 1.66
C ILE A 98 -4.28 7.20 2.25
N THR A 99 -5.07 7.09 3.31
CA THR A 99 -5.57 8.23 4.10
C THR A 99 -5.13 8.11 5.55
N SER A 100 -5.06 9.23 6.27
CA SER A 100 -4.86 9.23 7.72
C SER A 100 -6.16 9.33 8.50
N ARG A 101 -7.32 9.28 7.82
CA ARG A 101 -8.65 9.32 8.42
C ARG A 101 -9.26 7.91 8.45
N PRO A 102 -10.09 7.59 9.46
CA PRO A 102 -10.92 6.39 9.43
C PRO A 102 -11.73 6.34 8.13
N LEU A 103 -11.88 5.16 7.53
CA LEU A 103 -12.55 5.02 6.23
C LEU A 103 -14.01 5.45 6.26
N ALA A 104 -14.70 5.27 7.40
CA ALA A 104 -16.07 5.72 7.60
C ALA A 104 -16.24 7.24 7.65
N GLU A 105 -15.16 7.98 7.88
CA GLU A 105 -15.13 9.44 8.01
C GLU A 105 -14.42 10.13 6.84
N ALA A 106 -13.78 9.36 5.95
CA ALA A 106 -13.06 9.89 4.81
C ALA A 106 -14.03 10.36 3.72
N ASP A 107 -13.80 11.57 3.22
CA ASP A 107 -14.52 12.19 2.11
C ASP A 107 -13.58 12.51 0.94
N ASP A 108 -14.13 13.04 -0.16
CA ASP A 108 -13.37 13.35 -1.38
C ASP A 108 -12.31 14.45 -1.17
N ASP A 109 -12.49 15.31 -0.16
CA ASP A 109 -11.56 16.39 0.18
C ASP A 109 -10.47 15.95 1.19
N SER A 110 -10.59 14.73 1.72
CA SER A 110 -9.67 14.20 2.72
C SER A 110 -8.28 14.00 2.12
N PRO A 111 -7.21 14.50 2.79
CA PRO A 111 -5.84 14.31 2.33
C PRO A 111 -5.53 12.83 2.13
N SER A 112 -5.13 12.49 0.90
CA SER A 112 -4.83 11.12 0.53
C SER A 112 -3.64 11.01 -0.42
N LEU A 113 -2.92 9.90 -0.31
CA LEU A 113 -1.83 9.53 -1.18
C LEU A 113 -2.27 8.40 -2.11
N LEU A 114 -2.35 8.69 -3.41
CA LEU A 114 -2.72 7.72 -4.42
C LEU A 114 -1.49 7.18 -5.18
N LEU A 115 -1.24 5.89 -5.05
CA LEU A 115 -0.18 5.14 -5.71
C LEU A 115 -0.78 4.27 -6.82
N ARG A 116 -0.72 4.74 -8.07
CA ARG A 116 -1.38 4.07 -9.21
C ARG A 116 -0.54 2.94 -9.80
N LYS A 117 -1.20 1.92 -10.37
CA LYS A 117 -0.59 0.82 -11.15
C LYS A 117 0.41 -0.04 -10.34
N VAL A 118 0.06 -0.31 -9.09
CA VAL A 118 0.74 -1.30 -8.25
C VAL A 118 0.40 -2.71 -8.76
N ARG A 119 1.40 -3.57 -8.86
CA ARG A 119 1.24 -5.00 -9.07
C ARG A 119 1.83 -5.75 -7.88
N LEU A 120 1.01 -6.55 -7.21
CA LEU A 120 1.48 -7.47 -6.17
C LEU A 120 2.25 -8.62 -6.85
N LYS A 121 3.51 -8.80 -6.45
CA LYS A 121 4.27 -10.01 -6.82
C LYS A 121 4.12 -11.03 -5.70
N ARG A 122 3.23 -11.99 -5.88
CA ARG A 122 3.03 -13.07 -4.92
C ARG A 122 4.29 -13.93 -4.79
N HIS A 123 4.65 -14.27 -3.56
CA HIS A 123 5.73 -15.19 -3.25
C HIS A 123 5.19 -16.62 -3.27
N PRO A 124 5.85 -17.59 -3.95
CA PRO A 124 5.35 -18.98 -4.03
C PRO A 124 5.11 -19.61 -2.65
N GLU A 125 5.97 -19.28 -1.68
CA GLU A 125 5.87 -19.80 -0.30
C GLU A 125 4.84 -19.08 0.57
N ALA A 126 4.22 -18.00 0.08
CA ALA A 126 3.11 -17.40 0.81
C ALA A 126 1.94 -18.39 0.88
N GLY A 127 1.66 -19.08 -0.22
CA GLY A 127 0.59 -20.07 -0.30
C GLY A 127 -0.81 -19.47 -0.13
N TRP A 128 -0.98 -18.17 -0.44
CA TRP A 128 -2.24 -17.44 -0.42
C TRP A 128 -2.21 -16.22 -1.34
#